data_AF-L8FTR6-F1
#
_entry.id   AF-L8FTR6-F1
#
_cell.length_a   1.000
_cell.length_b   1.000
_cell.length_c   1.000
_cell.angle_alpha   90.00
_cell.angle_beta   90.00
_cell.angle_gamma   90.00
#
_symmetry.space_group_name_H-M   'P 1'
#
loop_
_entity.id
_entity.type
_entity.pdbx_description
1 polymer ?
#
loop_
_entity_poly.entity_id
_entity_poly.type
_entity_poly.pdbx_seq_one_letter_code
_entity_poly.pdbx_strand_id
1 'polypeptide(L)'
;MDFLTLDVLTKPVWMWATFLTLVIVLLALDLGVLHKKHREIGVRESLLMSLGYLTLGVGFGGWVWFSLGRQAGIEYLTGFVVEKSLAIDNIFVIAMIFTYFAIPRLYQHRVLFWGILGVI
;
A
#
# COMPACT_ATOMS: atom_id res chain seq x y z
N MET A 1 6.86 -23.98 -24.08
CA MET A 1 6.74 -23.82 -22.62
C MET A 1 8.01 -23.22 -21.99
N ASP A 2 9.02 -22.89 -22.81
CA ASP A 2 10.30 -22.29 -22.34
C ASP A 2 10.22 -20.81 -21.94
N PHE A 3 9.20 -20.08 -22.38
CA PHE A 3 9.05 -18.65 -22.07
C PHE A 3 8.86 -18.36 -20.58
N LEU A 4 8.27 -19.29 -19.82
CA LEU A 4 8.01 -19.11 -18.38
C LEU A 4 9.26 -19.25 -17.52
N THR A 5 10.29 -19.93 -18.03
CA THR A 5 11.58 -20.15 -17.35
C THR A 5 12.69 -19.24 -17.86
N LEU A 6 12.39 -18.33 -18.81
CA LEU A 6 13.35 -17.31 -19.22
C LEU A 6 13.67 -16.42 -18.01
N ASP A 7 14.94 -16.18 -17.78
CA ASP A 7 15.40 -15.28 -16.73
C ASP A 7 15.23 -13.84 -17.21
N VAL A 8 14.34 -13.12 -16.55
CA VAL A 8 14.12 -11.69 -16.73
C VAL A 8 14.44 -11.01 -15.40
N LEU A 9 15.44 -10.12 -15.41
CA LEU A 9 15.88 -9.42 -14.20
C LEU A 9 16.27 -10.41 -13.08
N THR A 10 17.14 -11.37 -13.40
CA THR A 10 17.67 -12.42 -12.49
C THR A 10 16.63 -13.34 -11.83
N LYS A 11 15.36 -13.30 -12.27
CA LYS A 11 14.29 -14.19 -11.83
C LYS A 11 13.46 -14.72 -13.02
N PRO A 12 12.89 -15.92 -12.90
CA PRO A 12 12.12 -16.49 -14.00
C PRO A 12 10.80 -15.73 -14.23
N VAL A 13 10.37 -15.63 -15.49
CA VAL A 13 9.15 -14.92 -15.91
C VAL A 13 7.90 -15.34 -15.11
N TRP A 14 7.76 -16.62 -14.74
CA TRP A 14 6.60 -17.08 -13.94
C TRP A 14 6.49 -16.36 -12.59
N MET A 15 7.60 -15.96 -11.97
CA MET A 15 7.59 -15.25 -10.69
C MET A 15 7.04 -13.84 -10.85
N TRP A 16 7.44 -13.13 -11.91
CA TRP A 16 6.89 -11.84 -12.28
C TRP A 16 5.41 -11.93 -12.65
N ALA A 17 5.03 -12.93 -13.43
CA ALA A 17 3.63 -13.19 -13.78
C ALA A 17 2.78 -13.48 -12.53
N THR A 18 3.32 -14.24 -11.56
CA THR A 18 2.63 -14.56 -10.30
C THR A 18 2.46 -13.31 -9.44
N PHE A 19 3.51 -12.50 -9.29
CA PHE A 19 3.46 -11.22 -8.59
C PHE A 19 2.43 -10.27 -9.22
N LEU A 20 2.50 -10.07 -10.53
CA LEU A 20 1.61 -9.18 -11.26
C LEU A 20 0.15 -9.66 -11.19
N THR A 21 -0.08 -10.96 -11.33
CA THR A 21 -1.42 -11.56 -11.16
C THR A 21 -1.95 -11.31 -9.74
N LEU A 22 -1.13 -11.51 -8.71
CA LEU A 22 -1.52 -11.27 -7.33
C LEU A 22 -1.86 -9.79 -7.08
N VAL A 23 -1.06 -8.86 -7.63
CA VAL A 23 -1.32 -7.42 -7.55
C VAL A 23 -2.63 -7.05 -8.25
N ILE A 24 -2.86 -7.56 -9.47
CA ILE A 24 -4.10 -7.30 -10.23
C ILE A 24 -5.33 -7.86 -9.49
N VAL A 25 -5.24 -9.07 -8.93
CA VAL A 25 -6.33 -9.67 -8.16
C VAL A 25 -6.63 -8.85 -6.91
N LEU A 26 -5.60 -8.44 -6.16
CA LEU A 26 -5.78 -7.57 -4.99
C LEU A 26 -6.42 -6.23 -5.38
N LEU A 27 -5.95 -5.58 -6.46
CA LEU A 27 -6.55 -4.35 -6.98
C LEU A 27 -8.01 -4.54 -7.40
N ALA A 28 -8.32 -5.62 -8.11
CA ALA A 28 -9.69 -5.92 -8.55
C ALA A 28 -10.62 -6.16 -7.36
N LEU A 29 -10.14 -6.82 -6.30
CA LEU A 29 -10.89 -6.98 -5.05
C LEU A 29 -11.08 -5.64 -4.33
N ASP A 30 -10.03 -4.82 -4.28
CA ASP A 30 -10.04 -3.52 -3.60
C ASP A 30 -11.00 -2.51 -4.27
N LEU A 31 -10.88 -2.35 -5.58
CA LEU A 31 -11.72 -1.46 -6.41
C LEU A 31 -13.13 -2.03 -6.62
N GLY A 32 -13.28 -3.36 -6.72
CA GLY A 32 -14.53 -4.01 -7.10
C GLY A 32 -15.47 -4.36 -5.93
N VAL A 33 -14.91 -4.80 -4.79
CA VAL A 33 -15.69 -5.39 -3.68
C VAL A 33 -15.78 -4.45 -2.48
N LEU A 34 -14.69 -3.75 -2.11
CA LEU A 34 -14.65 -2.95 -0.88
C LEU A 34 -15.19 -1.53 -1.05
N HIS A 35 -14.91 -0.86 -2.17
CA HIS A 35 -15.28 0.55 -2.39
C HIS A 35 -16.74 0.79 -2.81
N LYS A 36 -17.61 -0.24 -2.77
CA LYS A 36 -18.96 -0.15 -3.34
C LYS A 36 -19.97 0.65 -2.50
N LYS A 37 -19.62 1.16 -1.31
CA LYS A 37 -20.55 1.92 -0.45
C LYS A 37 -19.93 3.19 0.13
N HIS A 38 -20.48 4.33 -0.29
CA HIS A 38 -20.31 5.65 0.33
C HIS A 38 -20.94 5.67 1.72
N ARG A 39 -20.27 5.09 2.72
CA ARG A 39 -20.65 5.25 4.12
C ARG A 39 -19.50 5.90 4.87
N GLU A 40 -19.80 6.82 5.77
CA GLU A 40 -18.78 7.42 6.64
C GLU A 40 -18.14 6.29 7.45
N ILE A 41 -16.92 5.92 7.07
CA ILE A 41 -16.16 4.87 7.73
C ILE A 41 -15.81 5.40 9.13
N GLY A 42 -16.38 4.79 10.16
CA GLY A 42 -16.08 5.15 11.54
C GLY A 42 -14.63 4.82 11.89
N VAL A 43 -14.06 5.50 12.89
CA VAL A 43 -12.64 5.33 13.29
C VAL A 43 -12.26 3.86 13.51
N ARG A 44 -13.15 3.06 14.12
CA ARG A 44 -12.94 1.62 14.33
C ARG A 44 -12.87 0.82 13.04
N GLU A 45 -13.73 1.15 12.07
CA GLU A 45 -13.78 0.47 10.78
C GLU A 45 -12.58 0.85 9.91
N SER A 46 -12.14 2.12 9.94
CA SER A 46 -10.92 2.57 9.27
C SER A 46 -9.66 1.89 9.85
N LEU A 47 -9.60 1.70 11.17
CA LEU A 47 -8.51 0.99 11.82
C LEU A 47 -8.49 -0.49 11.43
N LEU A 48 -9.64 -1.15 11.43
CA LEU A 48 -9.78 -2.56 11.01
C LEU A 48 -9.38 -2.76 9.54
N MET A 49 -9.83 -1.88 8.64
CA MET A 49 -9.42 -1.88 7.23
C MET A 49 -7.92 -1.69 7.10
N SER A 50 -7.35 -0.69 7.79
CA SER A 50 -5.91 -0.42 7.78
C SER A 50 -5.10 -1.62 8.28
N LEU A 51 -5.57 -2.29 9.34
CA LEU A 51 -4.96 -3.52 9.84
C LEU A 51 -5.05 -4.65 8.81
N GLY A 52 -6.17 -4.78 8.10
CA GLY A 52 -6.35 -5.77 7.03
C GLY A 52 -5.34 -5.59 5.89
N TYR A 53 -5.11 -4.35 5.44
CA TYR A 53 -4.06 -4.09 4.45
C TYR A 53 -2.66 -4.34 4.98
N LEU A 54 -2.41 -4.01 6.25
CA LEU A 54 -1.13 -4.28 6.90
C LEU A 54 -0.84 -5.78 6.97
N THR A 55 -1.83 -6.60 7.35
CA THR A 55 -1.66 -8.05 7.44
C THR A 55 -1.47 -8.69 6.07
N LEU A 56 -2.14 -8.20 5.03
CA LEU A 56 -1.91 -8.64 3.65
C LEU A 56 -0.47 -8.35 3.19
N GLY A 57 0.04 -7.14 3.45
CA GLY A 57 1.42 -6.77 3.11
C GLY A 57 2.46 -7.61 3.87
N VAL A 58 2.29 -7.77 5.18
CA VAL A 58 3.18 -8.61 6.00
C VAL A 58 3.09 -10.09 5.59
N GLY A 59 1.89 -10.58 5.29
CA GLY A 59 1.66 -11.95 4.80
C GLY A 59 2.38 -12.21 3.48
N PHE A 60 2.33 -11.26 2.54
CA PHE A 60 3.10 -11.33 1.31
C PHE A 60 4.62 -11.31 1.59
N GLY A 61 5.08 -10.48 2.52
CA GLY A 61 6.49 -10.49 2.95
C GLY A 61 6.93 -11.84 3.55
N GLY A 62 6.06 -12.49 4.32
CA GLY A 62 6.27 -13.86 4.79
C GLY A 62 6.39 -14.85 3.64
N TRP A 63 5.52 -14.77 2.63
CA TRP A 63 5.61 -15.58 1.42
C TRP A 63 6.92 -15.35 0.66
N VAL A 64 7.35 -14.10 0.51
CA VAL A 64 8.65 -13.74 -0.09
C VAL A 64 9.79 -14.38 0.70
N TRP A 65 9.76 -14.31 2.04
CA TRP A 65 10.78 -14.93 2.87
C TRP A 65 10.87 -16.45 2.66
N PHE A 66 9.73 -17.15 2.60
CA PHE A 66 9.70 -18.59 2.37
C PHE A 66 10.11 -18.98 0.95
N SER A 67 9.71 -18.21 -0.07
CA SER A 67 9.91 -18.57 -1.49
C SER A 67 11.23 -18.09 -2.07
N LEU A 68 11.70 -16.91 -1.67
CA LEU A 68 12.89 -16.25 -2.21
C LEU A 68 14.08 -16.26 -1.23
N GLY A 69 13.85 -16.73 0.00
CA GLY A 69 14.85 -16.84 1.05
C GLY A 69 14.93 -15.61 1.95
N ARG A 70 15.78 -15.74 2.96
CA ARG A 70 15.90 -14.77 4.07
C ARG A 70 16.29 -13.36 3.63
N GLN A 71 17.19 -13.23 2.67
CA GLN A 71 17.69 -11.92 2.25
C GLN A 71 16.59 -11.10 1.55
N ALA A 72 15.90 -11.69 0.58
CA ALA A 72 14.77 -11.04 -0.11
C ALA A 72 13.62 -10.72 0.86
N GLY A 73 13.34 -11.60 1.83
CA GLY A 73 12.32 -11.35 2.86
C GLY A 73 12.66 -10.14 3.75
N ILE A 74 13.92 -10.00 4.15
CA ILE A 74 14.39 -8.85 4.93
C ILE A 74 14.36 -7.57 4.08
N GLU A 75 14.80 -7.61 2.82
CA GLU A 75 14.75 -6.46 1.91
C GLU A 75 13.31 -5.97 1.69
N TYR A 76 12.37 -6.90 1.43
CA TYR A 76 10.95 -6.57 1.31
C TYR A 76 10.40 -5.94 2.58
N LEU A 77 10.63 -6.56 3.74
CA LEU A 77 10.07 -6.07 5.00
C LEU A 77 10.68 -4.73 5.41
N THR A 78 11.97 -4.53 5.13
CA THR A 78 12.65 -3.26 5.34
C THR A 78 12.03 -2.17 4.46
N GLY A 79 11.89 -2.43 3.15
CA GLY A 79 11.23 -1.48 2.23
C GLY A 79 9.81 -1.16 2.67
N PHE A 80 9.02 -2.19 3.02
CA PHE A 80 7.65 -2.04 3.50
C PHE A 80 7.54 -1.16 4.73
N VAL A 81 8.40 -1.38 5.74
CA VAL A 81 8.41 -0.57 6.96
C VAL A 81 8.88 0.86 6.69
N VAL A 82 9.89 1.04 5.83
CA VAL A 82 10.39 2.37 5.44
C VAL A 82 9.30 3.17 4.73
N GLU A 83 8.63 2.59 3.74
CA GLU A 83 7.52 3.22 3.03
C GLU A 83 6.38 3.59 3.99
N LYS A 84 6.01 2.68 4.90
CA LYS A 84 4.95 2.97 5.90
C LYS A 84 5.36 4.06 6.88
N SER A 85 6.62 4.12 7.28
CA SER A 85 7.14 5.16 8.17
C SER A 85 7.13 6.53 7.50
N LEU A 86 7.57 6.61 6.24
CA LEU A 86 7.53 7.84 5.44
C LEU A 86 6.09 8.34 5.23
N ALA A 87 5.14 7.43 5.02
CA ALA A 87 3.73 7.80 4.90
C ALA A 87 3.15 8.38 6.21
N ILE A 88 3.53 7.82 7.36
CA ILE A 88 3.08 8.32 8.68
C ILE A 88 3.68 9.69 8.98
N ASP A 89 4.97 9.90 8.68
CA ASP A 89 5.64 11.19 8.86
C ASP A 89 4.94 12.30 8.05
N ASN A 90 4.64 12.03 6.78
CA ASN A 90 3.90 12.95 5.92
C ASN A 90 2.50 13.29 6.47
N ILE A 91 1.74 12.31 6.93
CA ILE A 91 0.41 12.53 7.53
C ILE A 91 0.52 13.40 8.80
N PHE A 92 1.55 13.18 9.62
CA PHE A 92 1.77 13.94 10.84
C PHE A 92 2.07 15.41 10.54
N VAL A 93 2.95 15.69 9.59
CA VAL A 93 3.26 17.06 9.13
C VAL A 93 1.99 17.75 8.62
N ILE A 94 1.19 17.07 7.79
CA ILE A 94 -0.07 17.62 7.26
C ILE A 94 -1.07 17.91 8.38
N ALA A 95 -1.22 16.98 9.34
CA ALA A 95 -2.13 17.16 10.47
C ALA A 95 -1.72 18.36 11.36
N MET A 96 -0.41 18.56 11.59
CA MET A 96 0.09 19.74 12.29
C MET A 96 -0.24 21.03 11.55
N ILE A 97 -0.02 21.09 10.23
CA ILE A 97 -0.34 22.26 9.41
C ILE A 97 -1.86 22.56 9.48
N PHE A 98 -2.71 21.54 9.32
CA PHE A 98 -4.16 21.72 9.37
C PHE A 98 -4.64 22.19 10.74
N THR A 99 -4.01 21.70 11.80
CA THR A 99 -4.32 22.10 13.18
C THR A 99 -3.87 23.54 13.44
N TYR A 100 -2.66 23.91 13.02
CA TYR A 100 -2.13 25.26 13.15
C TYR A 100 -3.01 26.32 12.48
N PHE A 101 -3.51 26.03 11.28
CA PHE A 101 -4.41 26.91 10.54
C PHE A 101 -5.91 26.71 10.86
N ALA A 102 -6.24 25.85 11.83
CA ALA A 102 -7.61 25.52 12.23
C ALA A 102 -8.53 25.15 11.05
N ILE A 103 -8.02 24.39 10.06
CA ILE A 103 -8.74 24.05 8.84
C ILE A 103 -9.91 23.10 9.15
N PRO A 104 -11.17 23.50 8.87
CA PRO A 104 -12.33 22.64 9.08
C PRO A 104 -12.24 21.33 8.30
N ARG A 105 -12.69 20.22 8.89
CA ARG A 105 -12.60 18.86 8.29
C ARG A 105 -13.17 18.76 6.87
N LEU A 106 -14.22 19.52 6.57
CA LEU A 106 -14.85 19.58 5.24
C LEU A 106 -13.86 20.00 4.14
N TYR A 107 -12.89 20.85 4.46
CA TYR A 107 -11.93 21.39 3.49
C TYR A 107 -10.62 20.60 3.43
N GLN A 108 -10.33 19.74 4.41
CA GLN A 108 -9.07 19.01 4.48
C GLN A 108 -8.78 18.18 3.22
N HIS A 109 -9.78 17.48 2.68
CA HIS A 109 -9.61 16.72 1.43
C HIS A 109 -9.28 17.62 0.23
N ARG A 110 -9.93 18.78 0.11
CA ARG A 110 -9.65 19.73 -0.99
C ARG A 110 -8.25 20.33 -0.87
N VAL A 111 -7.85 20.72 0.34
CA VAL A 111 -6.52 21.28 0.60
C VAL A 111 -5.45 20.22 0.30
N LEU A 112 -5.66 18.97 0.71
CA LEU A 112 -4.77 17.86 0.43
C LEU A 112 -4.63 17.62 -1.08
N PHE A 113 -5.75 17.60 -1.81
CA PHE A 113 -5.77 17.39 -3.25
C PHE A 113 -4.98 18.47 -4.01
N TRP A 114 -5.21 19.75 -3.68
CA TRP A 114 -4.46 20.85 -4.28
C TRP A 114 -2.99 20.87 -3.85
N GLY A 115 -2.68 20.47 -2.62
CA GLY A 115 -1.31 20.35 -2.13
C GLY A 115 -0.51 19.28 -2.87
N ILE A 116 -1.10 18.11 -3.11
CA ILE A 116 -0.46 17.03 -3.89
C ILE A 116 -0.29 17.46 -5.35
N LEU A 117 -1.33 18.05 -5.97
CA LEU A 117 -1.25 18.56 -7.34
C LEU A 117 -0.22 19.68 -7.52
N GLY A 118 0.04 20.49 -6.50
CA GLY A 118 1.02 21.57 -6.59
C GLY A 118 2.48 21.10 -6.49
N VAL A 119 2.70 19.87 -6.03
CA VAL A 119 4.05 19.26 -5.89
C VAL A 119 4.41 18.39 -7.11
N ILE A 120 3.42 17.85 -7.81
CA ILE A 120 3.59 17.09 -9.06
C ILE A 120 3.73 18.05 -10.24
#